data_AF-A0A858BSS0-F1
#
_entry.id   AF-A0A858BSS0-F1
#
_cell.length_a   1.000
_cell.length_b   1.000
_cell.length_c   1.000
_cell.angle_alpha   90.00
_cell.angle_beta   90.00
_cell.angle_gamma   90.00
#
_symmetry.space_group_name_H-M   'P 1'
#
loop_
_entity.id
_entity.type
_entity.pdbx_description
1 polymer ?
#
loop_
_entity_poly.entity_id
_entity_poly.type
_entity_poly.pdbx_seq_one_letter_code
_entity_poly.pdbx_strand_id
1 'polypeptide(L)'
;MKREDLKAIGLTDEQVDKIMAENGKDVEKHKTEAETAKTVLSQTKTQLDEANSKIEEFKGLDVDGIKAAAEKYKTDFEKAQADHKIELDRIAYTSASEKFIDSLKPKDGLSRNAILAEFAKKEFKLDGDNFQGASEWAETFKKDNAAHFSDGNDGSSTSVSSGREHGDSLSGSIDKFVSAAMSGAGLSTESK
;
A
#
# COMPACT_ATOMS: atom_id res chain seq x y z
N MET A 1 -31.36 49.90 -45.71
CA MET A 1 -32.13 50.46 -46.85
C MET A 1 -31.78 51.95 -47.00
N LYS A 2 -31.86 52.56 -48.19
CA LYS A 2 -31.58 54.00 -48.34
C LYS A 2 -32.87 54.81 -48.38
N ARG A 3 -32.83 56.00 -47.77
CA ARG A 3 -33.96 56.94 -47.70
C ARG A 3 -34.40 57.41 -49.08
N GLU A 4 -33.44 57.59 -50.00
CA GLU A 4 -33.64 58.01 -51.39
C GLU A 4 -34.47 57.00 -52.18
N ASP A 5 -34.21 55.71 -52.00
CA ASP A 5 -34.93 54.62 -52.68
C ASP A 5 -36.42 54.59 -52.26
N LEU A 6 -36.71 54.92 -51.00
CA LEU A 6 -38.07 54.97 -50.45
C LEU A 6 -38.84 56.22 -50.93
N LYS A 7 -38.17 57.37 -51.04
CA LYS A 7 -38.79 58.57 -51.63
C LYS A 7 -39.06 58.41 -53.12
N ALA A 8 -38.18 57.71 -53.85
CA ALA A 8 -38.31 57.46 -55.28
C ALA A 8 -39.54 56.62 -55.65
N ILE A 9 -40.06 55.79 -54.73
CA ILE A 9 -41.29 55.00 -54.90
C ILE A 9 -42.55 55.71 -54.38
N GLY A 10 -42.45 56.99 -54.02
CA GLY A 10 -43.60 57.85 -53.70
C GLY A 10 -44.05 57.86 -52.24
N LEU A 11 -43.23 57.36 -51.29
CA LEU A 11 -43.53 57.50 -49.85
C LEU A 11 -43.31 58.93 -49.37
N THR A 12 -44.15 59.38 -48.44
CA THR A 12 -43.97 60.68 -47.77
C THR A 12 -42.85 60.63 -46.74
N ASP A 13 -42.26 61.78 -46.41
CA ASP A 13 -41.15 61.87 -45.46
C ASP A 13 -41.48 61.20 -44.10
N GLU A 14 -42.69 61.38 -43.57
CA GLU A 14 -43.11 60.71 -42.33
C GLU A 14 -43.18 59.17 -42.45
N GLN A 15 -43.63 58.64 -43.58
CA GLN A 15 -43.68 57.19 -43.81
C GLN A 15 -42.27 56.61 -43.95
N VAL A 16 -41.38 57.34 -44.63
CA VAL A 16 -39.96 56.98 -44.77
C VAL A 16 -39.27 56.96 -43.40
N ASP A 17 -39.55 57.94 -42.54
CA ASP A 17 -38.96 58.04 -41.21
C ASP A 17 -39.37 56.86 -40.32
N LYS A 18 -40.64 56.46 -40.39
CA LYS A 18 -41.15 55.29 -39.66
C LYS A 18 -40.50 53.99 -40.14
N ILE A 19 -40.41 53.78 -41.46
CA ILE A 19 -39.78 52.58 -42.05
C ILE A 19 -38.29 52.52 -41.70
N MET A 20 -37.57 53.64 -41.79
CA MET A 20 -36.15 53.69 -41.44
C MET A 20 -35.91 53.44 -39.95
N ALA A 21 -36.80 53.92 -39.08
CA ALA A 21 -36.73 53.65 -37.65
C ALA A 21 -36.99 52.17 -37.32
N GLU A 22 -37.98 51.54 -37.96
CA GLU A 22 -38.30 50.13 -37.78
C GLU A 22 -37.20 49.22 -38.37
N ASN A 23 -36.68 49.56 -39.56
CA ASN A 23 -35.53 48.89 -40.16
C ASN A 23 -34.27 49.04 -39.30
N GLY A 24 -34.04 50.22 -38.70
CA GLY A 24 -32.93 50.42 -37.76
C GLY A 24 -33.02 49.52 -36.53
N LYS A 25 -34.23 49.35 -35.98
CA LYS A 25 -34.48 48.41 -34.87
C LYS A 25 -34.20 46.97 -35.27
N ASP A 26 -34.67 46.55 -36.44
CA ASP A 26 -34.45 45.17 -36.93
C ASP A 26 -32.97 44.90 -37.23
N VAL A 27 -32.26 45.87 -37.83
CA VAL A 27 -30.82 45.75 -38.09
C VAL A 27 -30.04 45.62 -36.78
N GLU A 28 -30.36 46.42 -35.76
CA GLU A 28 -29.68 46.33 -34.46
C GLU A 28 -29.99 45.01 -33.75
N LYS A 29 -31.23 44.52 -33.85
CA LYS A 29 -31.63 43.21 -33.32
C LYS A 29 -30.82 42.09 -33.99
N HIS A 30 -30.80 42.03 -35.32
CA HIS A 30 -30.06 40.99 -36.05
C HIS A 30 -28.54 41.08 -35.84
N LYS A 31 -28.00 42.29 -35.70
CA LYS A 31 -26.59 42.48 -35.35
C LYS A 31 -26.29 41.90 -33.97
N THR A 32 -27.16 42.17 -32.99
CA THR A 32 -27.03 41.62 -31.62
C THR A 32 -27.13 40.09 -31.62
N GLU A 33 -28.08 39.52 -32.37
CA GLU A 33 -28.23 38.07 -32.53
C GLU A 33 -27.01 37.45 -33.21
N ALA A 34 -26.45 38.09 -34.24
CA ALA A 34 -25.27 37.62 -34.94
C ALA A 34 -24.00 37.67 -34.06
N GLU A 35 -23.82 38.73 -33.28
CA GLU A 35 -22.72 38.84 -32.31
C GLU A 35 -22.84 37.80 -31.19
N THR A 36 -24.07 37.56 -30.72
CA THR A 36 -24.37 36.51 -29.74
C THR A 36 -24.07 35.13 -30.32
N ALA A 37 -24.55 34.83 -31.53
CA ALA A 37 -24.30 33.56 -32.19
C ALA A 37 -22.81 33.33 -32.45
N LYS A 38 -22.06 34.37 -32.83
CA LYS A 38 -20.61 34.31 -33.02
C LYS A 38 -19.88 34.02 -31.70
N THR A 39 -20.32 34.64 -30.61
CA THR A 39 -19.78 34.43 -29.26
C THR A 39 -20.03 32.99 -28.81
N VAL A 40 -21.27 32.51 -28.94
CA VAL A 40 -21.66 31.14 -28.59
C VAL A 40 -20.87 30.13 -29.43
N LEU A 41 -20.76 30.34 -30.74
CA LEU A 41 -19.98 29.45 -31.62
C LEU A 41 -18.51 29.41 -31.20
N SER A 42 -17.90 30.55 -30.91
CA SER A 42 -16.52 30.62 -30.42
C SER A 42 -16.35 29.86 -29.11
N GLN A 43 -17.26 30.05 -28.15
CA GLN A 43 -17.23 29.35 -26.87
C GLN A 43 -17.41 27.84 -27.04
N THR A 44 -18.37 27.41 -27.86
CA THR A 44 -18.61 26.00 -28.16
C THR A 44 -17.41 25.36 -28.85
N LYS A 45 -16.75 26.07 -29.77
CA LYS A 45 -15.53 25.57 -30.42
C LYS A 45 -14.41 25.35 -29.41
N THR A 46 -14.17 26.31 -28.52
CA THR A 46 -13.18 26.16 -27.44
C THR A 46 -13.49 24.96 -26.55
N GLN A 47 -14.75 24.80 -26.11
CA GLN A 47 -15.16 23.66 -25.29
C GLN A 47 -14.97 22.32 -26.00
N LEU A 48 -15.23 22.27 -27.31
CA LEU A 48 -15.02 21.06 -28.11
C LEU A 48 -13.54 20.71 -28.23
N ASP A 49 -12.68 21.71 -28.47
CA ASP A 49 -11.23 21.51 -28.56
C ASP A 49 -10.66 21.04 -27.20
N GLU A 50 -11.10 21.64 -26.09
CA GLU A 50 -10.73 21.21 -24.73
C GLU A 50 -11.20 19.78 -24.42
N ALA A 51 -12.43 19.43 -24.79
CA ALA A 51 -12.97 18.09 -24.61
C ALA A 51 -12.19 17.05 -25.42
N ASN A 52 -11.84 17.38 -26.67
CA ASN A 52 -11.03 16.52 -27.52
C ASN A 52 -9.62 16.30 -26.95
N SER A 53 -8.94 17.36 -26.47
CA SER A 53 -7.65 17.21 -25.79
C SER A 53 -7.74 16.29 -24.57
N LYS A 54 -8.74 16.46 -23.71
CA LYS A 54 -8.95 15.58 -22.56
C LYS A 54 -9.22 14.14 -22.97
N ILE A 55 -10.00 13.91 -24.02
CA ILE A 55 -10.24 12.55 -24.54
C ILE A 55 -8.93 11.90 -25.00
N GLU A 56 -8.05 12.64 -25.67
CA GLU A 56 -6.73 12.13 -26.08
C GLU A 56 -5.81 11.85 -24.87
N GLU A 57 -5.84 12.71 -23.85
CA GLU A 57 -5.16 12.45 -22.56
C GLU A 57 -5.63 11.14 -21.92
N PHE A 58 -6.94 10.87 -21.94
CA PHE A 58 -7.50 9.63 -21.41
C PHE A 58 -7.17 8.39 -22.27
N LYS A 59 -7.06 8.52 -23.59
CA LYS A 59 -6.62 7.42 -24.47
C LYS A 59 -5.16 7.06 -24.30
N GLY A 60 -4.31 8.03 -23.92
CA GLY A 60 -2.89 7.82 -23.64
C GLY A 60 -2.61 7.12 -22.30
N LEU A 61 -3.59 7.04 -21.41
CA LEU A 61 -3.48 6.25 -20.18
C LEU A 61 -3.59 4.76 -20.51
N ASP A 62 -2.52 4.01 -20.22
CA ASP A 62 -2.50 2.56 -20.33
C ASP A 62 -3.30 1.93 -19.17
N VAL A 63 -4.63 2.00 -19.27
CA VAL A 63 -5.56 1.46 -18.28
C VAL A 63 -5.36 -0.04 -18.09
N ASP A 64 -5.03 -0.76 -19.16
CA ASP A 64 -4.75 -2.19 -19.12
C ASP A 64 -3.43 -2.49 -18.39
N GLY A 65 -2.39 -1.70 -18.62
CA GLY A 65 -1.12 -1.77 -17.89
C GLY A 65 -1.28 -1.48 -16.40
N ILE A 66 -2.06 -0.44 -16.05
CA ILE A 66 -2.37 -0.12 -14.64
C ILE A 66 -3.12 -1.28 -13.97
N LYS A 67 -4.10 -1.86 -14.66
CA LYS A 67 -4.87 -2.99 -14.14
C LYS A 67 -4.01 -4.24 -13.98
N ALA A 68 -3.14 -4.54 -14.94
CA ALA A 68 -2.20 -5.64 -14.86
C ALA A 68 -1.19 -5.47 -13.70
N ALA A 69 -0.68 -4.27 -13.49
CA ALA A 69 0.21 -3.95 -12.38
C ALA A 69 -0.50 -4.12 -11.02
N ALA A 70 -1.77 -3.70 -10.92
CA ALA A 70 -2.58 -3.85 -9.71
C ALA A 70 -2.85 -5.32 -9.37
N GLU A 71 -3.23 -6.15 -10.36
CA GLU A 71 -3.45 -7.59 -10.17
C GLU A 71 -2.14 -8.31 -9.79
N LYS A 72 -1.02 -7.94 -10.42
CA LYS A 72 0.30 -8.47 -10.07
C LYS A 72 0.66 -8.12 -8.63
N TYR A 73 0.50 -6.86 -8.22
CA TYR A 73 0.80 -6.42 -6.86
C TYR A 73 -0.06 -7.15 -5.83
N LYS A 74 -1.36 -7.33 -6.11
CA LYS A 74 -2.27 -8.09 -5.26
C LYS A 74 -1.80 -9.54 -5.09
N THR A 75 -1.44 -10.20 -6.19
CA THR A 75 -0.95 -11.59 -6.16
C THR A 75 0.36 -11.70 -5.38
N ASP A 76 1.31 -10.79 -5.62
CA ASP A 76 2.60 -10.76 -4.94
C ASP A 76 2.41 -10.52 -3.43
N PHE A 77 1.46 -9.66 -3.05
CA PHE A 77 1.14 -9.36 -1.66
C PHE A 77 0.49 -10.56 -0.95
N GLU A 78 -0.50 -11.21 -1.56
CA GLU A 78 -1.14 -12.41 -1.01
C GLU A 78 -0.12 -13.55 -0.83
N LYS A 79 0.76 -13.75 -1.81
CA LYS A 79 1.86 -14.72 -1.71
C LYS A 79 2.82 -14.37 -0.57
N ALA A 80 3.24 -13.11 -0.46
CA ALA A 80 4.12 -12.68 0.61
C ALA A 80 3.49 -12.90 1.99
N GLN A 81 2.19 -12.62 2.15
CA GLN A 81 1.49 -12.86 3.41
C GLN A 81 1.44 -14.36 3.77
N ALA A 82 1.16 -15.23 2.80
CA ALA A 82 1.17 -16.67 3.00
C ALA A 82 2.58 -17.18 3.38
N ASP A 83 3.61 -16.75 2.66
CA ASP A 83 5.01 -17.11 2.92
C ASP A 83 5.45 -16.63 4.31
N HIS A 84 5.10 -15.40 4.70
CA HIS A 84 5.38 -14.86 6.03
C HIS A 84 4.68 -15.65 7.14
N LYS A 85 3.43 -16.08 6.93
CA LYS A 85 2.71 -16.90 7.91
C LYS A 85 3.39 -18.26 8.07
N ILE A 86 3.76 -18.92 6.97
CA ILE A 86 4.48 -20.20 6.99
C ILE A 86 5.81 -20.03 7.73
N GLU A 87 6.53 -18.93 7.47
CA GLU A 87 7.81 -18.65 8.14
C GLU A 87 7.64 -18.42 9.64
N LEU A 88 6.62 -17.65 10.05
CA LEU A 88 6.31 -17.43 11.47
C LEU A 88 5.94 -18.73 12.17
N ASP A 89 5.09 -19.56 11.54
CA ASP A 89 4.72 -20.87 12.07
C ASP A 89 5.96 -21.77 12.21
N ARG A 90 6.87 -21.74 11.24
CA ARG A 90 8.16 -22.47 11.26
C ARG A 90 9.08 -21.98 12.39
N ILE A 91 9.21 -20.66 12.56
CA ILE A 91 10.03 -20.07 13.62
C ILE A 91 9.45 -20.42 15.00
N ALA A 92 8.14 -20.29 15.17
CA ALA A 92 7.45 -20.64 16.41
C ALA A 92 7.64 -22.12 16.75
N TYR A 93 7.42 -23.01 15.78
CA TYR A 93 7.65 -24.44 15.93
C TYR A 93 9.10 -24.74 16.30
N THR A 94 10.07 -24.15 15.59
CA THR A 94 11.50 -24.41 15.83
C THR A 94 11.90 -23.93 17.23
N SER A 95 11.51 -22.72 17.61
CA SER A 95 11.83 -22.16 18.93
C SER A 95 11.21 -22.96 20.07
N ALA A 96 9.94 -23.36 19.92
CA ALA A 96 9.29 -24.23 20.91
C ALA A 96 9.99 -25.59 20.99
N SER A 97 10.37 -26.18 19.85
CA SER A 97 11.06 -27.48 19.79
C SER A 97 12.39 -27.41 20.52
N GLU A 98 13.18 -26.36 20.27
CA GLU A 98 14.45 -26.11 20.93
C GLU A 98 14.28 -25.98 22.45
N LYS A 99 13.34 -25.15 22.91
CA LYS A 99 13.05 -25.00 24.35
C LYS A 99 12.63 -26.32 24.98
N PHE A 100 11.78 -27.09 24.31
CA PHE A 100 11.34 -28.39 24.79
C PHE A 100 12.53 -29.35 24.91
N ILE A 101 13.35 -29.49 23.87
CA ILE A 101 14.53 -30.36 23.91
C ILE A 101 15.54 -29.89 24.97
N ASP A 102 15.77 -28.59 25.11
CA ASP A 102 16.67 -28.05 26.13
C ASP A 102 16.17 -28.36 27.55
N SER A 103 14.85 -28.34 27.78
CA SER A 103 14.25 -28.76 29.04
C SER A 103 14.49 -30.24 29.38
N LEU A 104 14.74 -31.08 28.37
CA LEU A 104 15.07 -32.49 28.57
C LEU A 104 16.50 -32.70 29.09
N LYS A 105 17.32 -31.65 29.12
CA LYS A 105 18.73 -31.66 29.54
C LYS A 105 19.60 -32.66 28.75
N PRO A 106 19.71 -32.48 27.42
CA PRO A 106 20.62 -33.28 26.59
C PRO A 106 22.05 -33.19 27.13
N LYS A 107 22.81 -34.28 26.99
CA LYS A 107 24.16 -34.39 27.55
C LYS A 107 25.15 -33.41 26.92
N ASP A 108 25.00 -33.13 25.63
CA ASP A 108 25.90 -32.33 24.81
C ASP A 108 25.18 -31.84 23.54
N GLY A 109 25.80 -30.92 22.80
CA GLY A 109 25.21 -30.34 21.58
C GLY A 109 24.94 -31.33 20.46
N LEU A 110 25.73 -32.42 20.34
CA LEU A 110 25.49 -33.47 19.35
C LEU A 110 24.26 -34.29 19.73
N SER A 111 24.16 -34.68 21.01
CA SER A 111 22.96 -35.35 21.55
C SER A 111 21.72 -34.48 21.38
N ARG A 112 21.81 -33.17 21.68
CA ARG A 112 20.72 -32.20 21.45
C ARG A 112 20.24 -32.23 20.00
N ASN A 113 21.15 -32.11 19.04
CA ASN A 113 20.80 -32.09 17.61
C ASN A 113 20.21 -33.42 17.14
N ALA A 114 20.73 -34.55 17.64
CA ALA A 114 20.18 -35.88 17.33
C ALA A 114 18.75 -36.04 17.87
N ILE A 115 18.50 -35.60 19.11
CA ILE A 115 17.17 -35.63 19.72
C ILE A 115 16.22 -34.70 18.96
N LEU A 116 16.67 -33.51 18.56
CA LEU A 116 15.86 -32.57 17.77
C LEU A 116 15.50 -33.14 16.39
N ALA A 117 16.42 -33.86 15.75
CA ALA A 117 16.14 -34.55 14.49
C ALA A 117 15.12 -35.69 14.66
N GLU A 118 15.21 -36.48 15.73
CA GLU A 118 14.22 -37.51 16.04
C GLU A 118 12.85 -36.92 16.42
N PHE A 119 12.86 -35.78 17.13
CA PHE A 119 11.66 -35.02 17.47
C PHE A 119 10.96 -34.47 16.23
N ALA A 120 11.72 -33.90 15.29
CA ALA A 120 11.18 -33.36 14.04
C ALA A 120 10.47 -34.43 13.19
N LYS A 121 10.94 -35.67 13.21
CA LYS A 121 10.29 -36.81 12.52
C LYS A 121 8.93 -37.18 13.10
N LYS A 122 8.61 -36.76 14.32
CA LYS A 122 7.32 -37.05 14.96
C LYS A 122 6.22 -36.08 14.56
N GLU A 123 6.58 -34.92 13.99
CA GLU A 123 5.64 -33.91 13.51
C GLU A 123 4.57 -33.55 14.57
N PHE A 124 5.00 -33.39 15.82
CA PHE A 124 4.09 -33.09 16.92
C PHE A 124 3.37 -31.77 16.69
N LYS A 125 2.08 -31.72 17.00
CA LYS A 125 1.31 -30.47 16.86
C LYS A 125 1.67 -29.52 18.00
N LEU A 126 2.05 -28.30 17.63
CA LEU A 126 2.26 -27.20 18.57
C LEU A 126 0.89 -26.65 19.02
N ASP A 127 0.68 -26.59 20.33
CA ASP A 127 -0.51 -26.08 21.00
C ASP A 127 -0.06 -25.02 22.03
N GLY A 128 -0.11 -23.76 21.60
CA GLY A 128 0.53 -22.65 22.30
C GLY A 128 2.05 -22.82 22.34
N ASP A 129 2.60 -22.99 23.55
CA ASP A 129 4.04 -23.22 23.78
C ASP A 129 4.40 -24.71 23.96
N ASN A 130 3.42 -25.62 23.91
CA ASN A 130 3.62 -27.04 24.19
C ASN A 130 3.35 -27.91 22.97
N PHE A 131 3.95 -29.09 22.93
CA PHE A 131 3.68 -30.07 21.87
C PHE A 131 2.81 -31.20 22.37
N GLN A 132 1.72 -31.45 21.67
CA GLN A 132 0.81 -32.55 22.01
C GLN A 132 1.52 -33.90 21.81
N GLY A 133 1.59 -34.70 22.86
CA GLY A 133 2.23 -36.03 22.84
C GLY A 133 3.76 -36.02 22.96
N ALA A 134 4.39 -34.84 22.98
CA ALA A 134 5.84 -34.74 23.07
C ALA A 134 6.39 -35.19 24.43
N SER A 135 5.69 -34.90 25.52
CA SER A 135 6.12 -35.30 26.87
C SER A 135 6.16 -36.82 27.03
N GLU A 136 5.13 -37.53 26.56
CA GLU A 136 5.05 -38.99 26.63
C GLU A 136 6.11 -39.66 25.75
N TRP A 137 6.33 -39.09 24.55
CA TRP A 137 7.43 -39.50 23.69
C TRP A 137 8.78 -39.28 24.37
N ALA A 138 9.00 -38.11 24.98
CA ALA A 138 10.27 -37.78 25.62
C ALA A 138 10.58 -38.71 26.80
N GLU A 139 9.58 -39.12 27.59
CA GLU A 139 9.79 -40.11 28.65
C GLU A 139 10.22 -41.48 28.11
N THR A 140 9.57 -41.95 27.05
CA THR A 140 9.92 -43.22 26.40
C THR A 140 11.30 -43.13 25.75
N PHE A 141 11.54 -42.04 25.01
CA PHE A 141 12.80 -41.79 24.33
C PHE A 141 13.97 -41.67 25.31
N LYS A 142 13.77 -41.05 26.48
CA LYS A 142 14.76 -40.97 27.55
C LYS A 142 15.13 -42.34 28.13
N LYS A 143 14.15 -43.23 28.31
CA LYS A 143 14.41 -44.61 28.78
C LYS A 143 15.25 -45.39 27.77
N ASP A 144 14.91 -45.29 26.50
CA ASP A 144 15.59 -46.04 25.44
C ASP A 144 16.98 -45.47 25.12
N ASN A 145 17.18 -44.16 25.36
CA ASN A 145 18.38 -43.42 24.96
C ASN A 145 19.05 -42.69 26.13
N ALA A 146 19.05 -43.29 27.32
CA ALA A 146 19.53 -42.66 28.55
C ALA A 146 20.96 -42.06 28.45
N ALA A 147 21.84 -42.65 27.64
CA ALA A 147 23.21 -42.19 27.43
C ALA A 147 23.33 -40.78 26.81
N HIS A 148 22.25 -40.27 26.20
CA HIS A 148 22.18 -38.96 25.53
C HIS A 148 21.60 -37.84 26.41
N PHE A 149 21.20 -38.16 27.64
CA PHE A 149 20.65 -37.22 28.61
C PHE A 149 21.60 -37.07 29.80
N SER A 150 21.58 -35.89 30.44
CA SER A 150 22.35 -35.64 31.65
C SER A 150 21.52 -35.96 32.89
N ASP A 151 22.13 -36.59 33.90
CA ASP A 151 21.50 -36.92 35.19
C ASP A 151 21.32 -35.69 36.12
N GLY A 152 21.43 -34.47 35.57
CA GLY A 152 21.19 -33.23 36.32
C GLY A 152 22.27 -32.84 37.32
N ASN A 153 23.43 -33.52 37.36
CA ASN A 153 24.55 -33.20 38.27
C ASN A 153 25.72 -32.46 37.61
N ASP A 154 25.52 -31.71 36.52
CA ASP A 154 26.59 -30.87 35.99
C ASP A 154 26.13 -29.41 35.88
N GLY A 155 26.64 -28.60 36.82
CA GLY A 155 26.43 -27.16 36.91
C GLY A 155 27.27 -26.38 35.89
N SER A 156 27.29 -26.82 34.63
CA SER A 156 27.94 -26.07 33.57
C SER A 156 26.92 -25.16 32.89
N SER A 157 26.66 -24.01 33.53
CA SER A 157 26.13 -22.85 32.83
C SER A 157 27.23 -22.36 31.89
N THR A 158 27.16 -22.72 30.60
CA THR A 158 28.01 -22.10 29.59
C THR A 158 27.51 -20.67 29.36
N SER A 159 28.06 -19.73 30.13
CA SER A 159 27.97 -18.30 29.85
C SER A 159 28.75 -18.00 28.58
N VAL A 160 28.06 -17.65 27.50
CA VAL A 160 28.66 -17.01 26.33
C VAL A 160 28.82 -15.53 26.65
N SER A 161 30.04 -15.14 27.04
CA SER A 161 30.43 -13.74 27.16
C SER A 161 30.74 -13.18 25.78
N SER A 162 29.90 -12.27 25.29
CA SER A 162 30.11 -11.53 24.03
C SER A 162 31.20 -10.45 24.13
N GLY A 163 31.91 -10.36 25.26
CA GLY A 163 33.00 -9.40 25.48
C GLY A 163 32.55 -7.93 25.63
N ARG A 164 31.24 -7.67 25.70
CA ARG A 164 30.68 -6.35 25.99
C ARG A 164 29.66 -6.45 27.11
N GLU A 165 29.74 -5.54 28.08
CA GLU A 165 28.71 -5.37 29.09
C GLU A 165 27.36 -5.11 28.39
N HIS A 166 26.39 -5.98 28.64
CA HIS A 166 25.02 -5.75 28.23
C HIS A 166 24.44 -4.70 29.16
N GLY A 167 24.50 -3.45 28.74
CA GLY A 167 23.77 -2.35 29.38
C GLY A 167 22.27 -2.64 29.40
N ASP A 168 21.61 -2.15 30.44
CA ASP A 168 20.16 -2.23 30.62
C ASP A 168 19.41 -1.82 29.35
N SER A 169 18.64 -2.76 28.78
CA SER A 169 17.90 -2.59 27.52
C SER A 169 16.88 -1.44 27.53
N LEU A 170 16.57 -0.90 28.72
CA LEU A 170 15.64 0.21 28.91
C LEU A 170 16.32 1.57 29.15
N SER A 171 17.65 1.62 29.28
CA SER A 171 18.36 2.85 29.67
C SER A 171 18.83 3.72 28.49
N GLY A 172 18.66 3.29 27.23
CA GLY A 172 19.29 4.00 26.11
C GLY A 172 18.53 3.97 24.78
N SER A 173 17.84 5.07 24.48
CA SER A 173 17.57 5.57 23.12
C SER A 173 16.52 4.84 22.26
N ILE A 174 15.33 4.56 22.80
CA ILE A 174 14.13 4.40 21.94
C ILE A 174 13.97 5.65 21.04
N ASP A 175 14.34 6.82 21.56
CA ASP A 175 14.30 8.10 20.83
C ASP A 175 15.13 8.13 19.53
N LYS A 176 16.24 7.40 19.41
CA LYS A 176 17.05 7.46 18.18
C LYS A 176 16.40 6.74 17.02
N PHE A 177 15.73 5.61 17.28
CA PHE A 177 15.01 4.88 16.24
C PHE A 177 13.74 5.61 15.82
N VAL A 178 13.00 6.16 16.79
CA VAL A 178 11.80 6.96 16.54
C VAL A 178 12.16 8.27 15.81
N SER A 179 13.22 8.98 16.23
CA SER A 179 13.69 10.20 15.58
C SER A 179 14.23 9.95 14.16
N ALA A 180 14.92 8.83 13.93
CA ALA A 180 15.37 8.45 12.59
C ALA A 180 14.20 8.11 11.65
N ALA A 181 13.16 7.42 12.15
CA ALA A 181 11.95 7.14 11.39
C ALA A 181 11.16 8.43 11.08
N MET A 182 11.08 9.37 12.03
CA MET A 182 10.40 10.66 11.85
C MET A 182 11.15 11.59 10.88
N SER A 183 12.49 11.62 10.93
CA SER A 183 13.31 12.34 9.95
C SER A 183 13.17 11.76 8.54
N GLY A 184 13.12 10.43 8.39
CA GLY A 184 12.88 9.79 7.10
C GLY A 184 11.50 10.09 6.51
N ALA A 185 10.51 10.36 7.37
CA ALA A 185 9.16 10.76 6.98
C ALA A 185 8.98 12.28 6.81
N GLY A 186 10.04 13.09 6.99
CA GLY A 186 9.99 14.55 6.83
C GLY A 186 9.27 15.30 7.97
N LEU A 187 9.11 14.68 9.14
CA LEU A 187 8.49 15.31 10.32
C LEU A 187 9.58 15.91 11.23
N SER A 188 9.63 17.23 11.34
CA SER A 188 10.55 17.93 12.26
C SER A 188 10.16 17.68 13.71
N THR A 189 11.10 17.20 14.51
CA THR A 189 10.98 17.16 15.98
C THR A 189 11.40 18.51 16.55
N GLU A 190 10.47 19.45 16.71
CA GLU A 190 10.67 20.58 17.62
C GLU A 190 10.65 20.03 19.06
N SER A 191 11.84 19.87 19.64
CA SER A 191 12.02 19.64 21.07
C SER A 191 11.80 20.97 21.79
N LYS A 192 10.80 21.04 22.67
CA LYS A 192 10.73 22.06 23.73
C LYS A 192 10.99 21.40 25.07
#